data_AF-Q8DKJ9-F1
#
_entry.id   AF-Q8DKJ9-F1
#
_cell.length_a   1.000
_cell.length_b   1.000
_cell.length_c   1.000
_cell.angle_alpha   90.00
_cell.angle_beta   90.00
_cell.angle_gamma   90.00
#
_symmetry.space_group_name_H-M   'P 1'
#
loop_
_entity.id
_entity.type
_entity.pdbx_description
1 polymer ?
#
loop_
_entity_poly.entity_id
_entity_poly.type
_entity_poly.pdbx_seq_one_letter_code
_entity_poly.pdbx_strand_id
1 'polypeptide(L)'
;MLPMLLLSSAVIITISRYWRWWVALLLAILWILLTPPGAIAEDYTKEALINMDFSGRDLRGSEFTKANLFHSNLSHTNLQGVSFFGANLETANLEGADLRYATLDTARLTKANLTNAILEGAFAFNTNFDDAIITGADFTDVELREDAQRKLCKVASGTNPVTGRKTWETLHCEDFAL
;
A
#
# COMPACT_ATOMS: atom_id res chain seq x y z
N MET A 1 -31.58 -11.30 -62.06
CA MET A 1 -31.92 -12.45 -61.20
C MET A 1 -30.61 -13.07 -60.73
N LEU A 2 -30.23 -12.85 -59.47
CA LEU A 2 -28.99 -13.41 -58.91
C LEU A 2 -29.24 -14.86 -58.46
N PRO A 3 -28.33 -15.82 -58.71
CA PRO A 3 -28.50 -17.19 -58.25
C PRO A 3 -28.21 -17.29 -56.75
N MET A 4 -29.17 -17.84 -56.02
CA MET A 4 -29.08 -18.09 -54.58
C MET A 4 -28.16 -19.30 -54.35
N LEU A 5 -26.93 -19.05 -53.90
CA LEU A 5 -25.96 -20.08 -53.52
C LEU A 5 -26.46 -20.83 -52.27
N LEU A 6 -27.10 -21.98 -52.47
CA LEU A 6 -27.46 -22.92 -51.41
C LEU A 6 -26.20 -23.67 -50.95
N LEU A 7 -25.65 -23.27 -49.80
CA LEU A 7 -24.57 -24.02 -49.14
C LEU A 7 -25.10 -25.39 -48.66
N SER A 8 -24.36 -26.46 -48.96
CA SER A 8 -24.66 -27.83 -48.54
C SER A 8 -24.81 -27.94 -47.02
N SER A 9 -25.75 -28.77 -46.56
CA SER A 9 -26.02 -29.04 -45.13
C SER A 9 -24.76 -29.43 -44.36
N ALA A 10 -23.78 -30.07 -45.00
CA ALA A 10 -22.50 -30.41 -44.40
C ALA A 10 -21.66 -29.18 -43.99
N VAL A 11 -21.70 -28.09 -44.77
CA VAL A 11 -20.96 -26.84 -44.50
C VAL A 11 -21.58 -26.05 -43.34
N ILE A 12 -22.91 -26.05 -43.24
CA ILE A 12 -23.66 -25.41 -42.15
C ILE A 12 -23.38 -26.14 -40.81
N ILE A 13 -23.26 -27.47 -40.85
CA ILE A 13 -22.96 -28.28 -39.66
C ILE A 13 -21.54 -28.02 -39.14
N THR A 14 -20.53 -27.90 -40.00
CA THR A 14 -19.16 -27.57 -39.56
C THR A 14 -19.07 -26.15 -38.98
N ILE A 15 -19.67 -25.15 -39.63
CA ILE A 15 -19.71 -23.77 -39.12
C ILE A 15 -20.38 -23.72 -37.74
N SER A 16 -21.50 -24.44 -37.54
CA SER A 16 -22.18 -24.52 -36.23
C SER A 16 -21.35 -25.22 -35.15
N ARG A 17 -20.50 -26.19 -35.55
CA ARG A 17 -19.60 -26.89 -34.63
C ARG A 17 -18.48 -26.00 -34.12
N TYR A 18 -17.91 -25.14 -34.97
CA TYR A 18 -16.86 -24.19 -34.57
C TYR A 18 -17.43 -22.95 -33.88
N TRP A 19 -18.63 -22.48 -34.26
CA TRP A 19 -19.32 -21.37 -33.62
C TRP A 19 -19.45 -21.53 -32.09
N ARG A 20 -19.77 -22.75 -31.64
CA ARG A 20 -19.85 -23.06 -30.20
C ARG A 20 -18.53 -22.83 -29.46
N TRP A 21 -17.40 -23.17 -30.08
CA TRP A 21 -16.07 -22.93 -29.50
C TRP A 21 -15.68 -21.45 -29.53
N TRP A 22 -16.04 -20.72 -30.59
CA TRP A 22 -15.81 -19.28 -30.67
C TRP A 22 -16.66 -18.49 -29.66
N VAL A 23 -17.92 -18.87 -29.45
CA VAL A 23 -18.78 -18.29 -28.41
C VAL A 23 -18.23 -18.62 -27.02
N ALA A 24 -17.81 -19.85 -26.78
CA ALA A 24 -17.18 -20.22 -25.50
C ALA A 24 -15.88 -19.44 -25.24
N LEU A 25 -15.04 -19.25 -26.26
CA LEU A 25 -13.81 -18.45 -26.17
C LEU A 25 -14.12 -16.98 -25.87
N LEU A 26 -15.08 -16.38 -26.59
CA LEU A 26 -15.51 -15.00 -26.37
C LEU A 26 -16.08 -14.80 -24.97
N LEU A 27 -16.90 -15.75 -24.48
CA LEU A 27 -17.42 -15.71 -23.12
C LEU A 27 -16.31 -15.87 -22.07
N ALA A 28 -15.30 -16.71 -22.31
CA ALA A 28 -14.15 -16.86 -21.42
C ALA A 28 -13.29 -15.58 -21.38
N ILE A 29 -13.01 -14.97 -22.53
CA ILE A 29 -12.28 -13.70 -22.61
C ILE A 29 -13.09 -12.58 -21.96
N LEU A 30 -14.39 -12.50 -22.23
CA LEU A 30 -15.29 -11.53 -21.63
C LEU A 30 -15.35 -11.71 -20.11
N TRP A 31 -15.37 -12.96 -19.62
CA TRP A 31 -15.33 -13.25 -18.19
C TRP A 31 -14.00 -12.80 -17.56
N ILE A 32 -12.85 -13.06 -18.20
CA ILE A 32 -11.53 -12.58 -17.74
C ILE A 32 -11.45 -11.05 -17.74
N LEU A 33 -12.01 -10.40 -18.76
CA LEU A 33 -12.02 -8.93 -18.86
C LEU A 33 -13.01 -8.28 -17.87
N LEU A 34 -14.04 -9.01 -17.45
CA LEU A 34 -15.04 -8.56 -16.48
C LEU A 34 -14.68 -8.92 -15.04
N THR A 35 -13.73 -9.83 -14.80
CA THR A 35 -13.17 -10.03 -13.47
C THR A 35 -12.21 -8.87 -13.18
N PRO A 36 -12.49 -8.00 -12.19
CA PRO A 36 -11.48 -7.08 -11.72
C PRO A 36 -10.27 -7.90 -11.29
N PRO A 37 -9.02 -7.50 -11.64
CA PRO A 37 -7.86 -8.17 -11.07
C PRO A 37 -8.04 -8.16 -9.56
N GLY A 38 -8.13 -9.34 -8.95
CA GLY A 38 -8.15 -9.45 -7.50
C GLY A 38 -6.93 -8.71 -6.97
N ALA A 39 -7.08 -8.01 -5.84
CA ALA A 39 -5.93 -7.45 -5.15
C ALA A 39 -5.01 -8.63 -4.79
N ILE A 40 -3.96 -8.81 -5.57
CA ILE A 40 -2.95 -9.83 -5.33
C ILE A 40 -2.02 -9.30 -4.26
N ALA A 41 -1.87 -10.08 -3.19
CA ALA A 41 -0.83 -9.87 -2.20
C ALA A 41 0.52 -10.07 -2.91
N GLU A 42 1.22 -8.98 -3.16
CA GLU A 42 2.55 -9.00 -3.76
C GLU A 42 3.61 -9.19 -2.67
N ASP A 43 4.52 -10.13 -2.86
CA ASP A 43 5.67 -10.35 -1.99
C ASP A 43 6.88 -9.57 -2.54
N TYR A 44 7.26 -8.51 -1.82
CA TYR A 44 8.42 -7.67 -2.09
C TYR A 44 9.55 -7.90 -1.07
N THR A 45 9.55 -9.04 -0.39
CA THR A 45 10.56 -9.38 0.62
C THR A 45 11.97 -9.29 0.05
N LYS A 46 12.81 -8.43 0.65
CA LYS A 46 14.21 -8.16 0.24
C LYS A 46 14.39 -7.58 -1.16
N GLU A 47 13.32 -7.11 -1.80
CA GLU A 47 13.40 -6.52 -3.13
C GLU A 47 14.05 -5.13 -3.12
N ALA A 48 14.68 -4.77 -4.25
CA ALA A 48 15.25 -3.45 -4.48
C ALA A 48 14.24 -2.55 -5.22
N LEU A 49 13.46 -1.79 -4.45
CA LEU A 49 12.36 -0.95 -4.92
C LEU A 49 12.71 0.54 -4.90
N ILE A 50 13.97 0.88 -5.15
CA ILE A 50 14.51 2.23 -5.01
C ILE A 50 13.87 3.17 -6.05
N ASN A 51 13.43 4.36 -5.63
CA ASN A 51 12.75 5.37 -6.46
C ASN A 51 11.45 4.87 -7.14
N MET A 52 10.79 3.85 -6.58
CA MET A 52 9.54 3.33 -7.15
C MET A 52 8.33 4.16 -6.74
N ASP A 53 7.32 4.20 -7.60
CA ASP A 53 6.05 4.86 -7.33
C ASP A 53 4.95 3.83 -7.00
N PHE A 54 4.47 3.93 -5.77
CA PHE A 54 3.37 3.16 -5.20
C PHE A 54 2.21 4.06 -4.76
N SER A 55 2.23 5.34 -5.10
CA SER A 55 1.26 6.30 -4.58
C SER A 55 -0.18 5.94 -4.94
N GLY A 56 -1.08 6.13 -3.96
CA GLY A 56 -2.51 5.86 -4.10
C GLY A 56 -2.90 4.39 -4.25
N ARG A 57 -1.94 3.45 -4.22
CA ARG A 57 -2.23 2.01 -4.38
C ARG A 57 -2.86 1.41 -3.13
N ASP A 58 -3.64 0.36 -3.34
CA ASP A 58 -4.01 -0.57 -2.28
C ASP A 58 -3.00 -1.72 -2.27
N LEU A 59 -2.20 -1.77 -1.20
CA LEU A 59 -1.15 -2.79 -1.00
C LEU A 59 -1.43 -3.63 0.25
N ARG A 60 -2.69 -3.67 0.71
CA ARG A 60 -3.09 -4.56 1.79
C ARG A 60 -2.76 -6.00 1.41
N GLY A 61 -2.18 -6.73 2.35
CA GLY A 61 -1.74 -8.11 2.16
C GLY A 61 -0.38 -8.27 1.48
N SER A 62 0.21 -7.20 0.94
CA SER A 62 1.60 -7.24 0.47
C SER A 62 2.60 -7.34 1.63
N GLU A 63 3.80 -7.82 1.33
CA GLU A 63 4.90 -7.91 2.28
C GLU A 63 6.16 -7.17 1.77
N PHE A 64 6.74 -6.31 2.60
CA PHE A 64 7.94 -5.53 2.31
C PHE A 64 9.08 -5.82 3.30
N THR A 65 9.05 -7.00 3.92
CA THR A 65 10.05 -7.42 4.90
C THR A 65 11.45 -7.29 4.31
N LYS A 66 12.30 -6.44 4.93
CA LYS A 66 13.67 -6.14 4.51
C LYS A 66 13.81 -5.57 3.08
N ALA A 67 12.74 -5.05 2.49
CA ALA A 67 12.77 -4.40 1.18
C ALA A 67 13.58 -3.09 1.25
N ASN A 68 14.17 -2.70 0.12
CA ASN A 68 14.82 -1.41 -0.02
C ASN A 68 13.92 -0.44 -0.81
N LEU A 69 13.23 0.42 -0.07
CA LEU A 69 12.31 1.45 -0.56
C LEU A 69 12.93 2.85 -0.52
N PHE A 70 14.26 2.96 -0.53
CA PHE A 70 14.96 4.24 -0.52
C PHE A 70 14.36 5.19 -1.58
N HIS A 71 13.95 6.37 -1.13
CA HIS A 71 13.38 7.42 -1.99
C HIS A 71 12.10 7.03 -2.76
N SER A 72 11.39 6.00 -2.32
CA SER A 72 10.15 5.56 -2.97
C SER A 72 8.96 6.43 -2.58
N ASN A 73 7.97 6.50 -3.46
CA ASN A 73 6.73 7.22 -3.22
C ASN A 73 5.61 6.25 -2.80
N LEU A 74 5.19 6.30 -1.54
CA LEU A 74 4.11 5.54 -0.91
C LEU A 74 3.00 6.49 -0.41
N SER A 75 2.89 7.69 -0.99
CA SER A 75 1.89 8.66 -0.55
C SER A 75 0.47 8.19 -0.84
N HIS A 76 -0.43 8.41 0.10
CA HIS A 76 -1.85 8.04 0.02
C HIS A 76 -2.10 6.55 -0.25
N THR A 77 -1.11 5.70 0.02
CA THR A 77 -1.21 4.25 -0.16
C THR A 77 -1.95 3.62 1.02
N ASN A 78 -2.78 2.60 0.75
CA ASN A 78 -3.34 1.75 1.79
C ASN A 78 -2.36 0.62 2.14
N LEU A 79 -1.76 0.72 3.32
CA LEU A 79 -0.72 -0.16 3.86
C LEU A 79 -1.17 -0.83 5.17
N GLN A 80 -2.48 -0.92 5.40
CA GLN A 80 -3.02 -1.52 6.63
C GLN A 80 -2.53 -2.95 6.81
N GLY A 81 -1.96 -3.24 7.98
CA GLY A 81 -1.45 -4.56 8.34
C GLY A 81 -0.19 -5.01 7.59
N VAL A 82 0.43 -4.15 6.78
CA VAL A 82 1.60 -4.52 5.97
C VAL A 82 2.85 -4.67 6.84
N SER A 83 3.68 -5.68 6.54
CA SER A 83 5.00 -5.84 7.17
C SER A 83 6.07 -5.07 6.41
N PHE A 84 6.71 -4.12 7.09
CA PHE A 84 7.94 -3.43 6.71
C PHE A 84 9.10 -3.81 7.64
N PHE A 85 9.05 -4.99 8.28
CA PHE A 85 10.07 -5.42 9.23
C PHE A 85 11.47 -5.31 8.63
N GLY A 86 12.33 -4.48 9.23
CA GLY A 86 13.69 -4.23 8.76
C GLY A 86 13.81 -3.58 7.37
N ALA A 87 12.75 -2.99 6.83
CA ALA A 87 12.78 -2.32 5.53
C ALA A 87 13.57 -1.00 5.58
N ASN A 88 14.19 -0.64 4.46
CA ASN A 88 14.83 0.65 4.28
C ASN A 88 13.87 1.64 3.61
N LEU A 89 13.26 2.53 4.38
CA LEU A 89 12.34 3.59 3.95
C LEU A 89 12.97 4.98 4.04
N GLU A 90 14.30 5.07 4.05
CA GLU A 90 14.98 6.35 4.16
C GLU A 90 14.61 7.28 3.01
N THR A 91 14.24 8.51 3.35
CA THR A 91 13.74 9.55 2.42
C THR A 91 12.49 9.17 1.62
N ALA A 92 11.79 8.08 1.99
CA ALA A 92 10.55 7.69 1.33
C ALA A 92 9.43 8.70 1.63
N ASN A 93 8.52 8.87 0.67
CA ASN A 93 7.32 9.68 0.84
C ASN A 93 6.15 8.80 1.29
N LEU A 94 5.69 8.94 2.53
CA LEU A 94 4.55 8.24 3.12
C LEU A 94 3.42 9.23 3.46
N GLU A 95 3.38 10.38 2.79
CA GLU A 95 2.37 11.42 3.03
C GLU A 95 0.96 10.85 2.92
N GLY A 96 0.15 10.98 3.97
CA GLY A 96 -1.22 10.51 4.01
C GLY A 96 -1.38 8.99 3.85
N ALA A 97 -0.31 8.21 3.99
CA ALA A 97 -0.38 6.75 3.93
C ALA A 97 -1.14 6.19 5.13
N ASP A 98 -1.89 5.11 4.89
CA ASP A 98 -2.64 4.40 5.92
C ASP A 98 -1.85 3.17 6.38
N LEU A 99 -1.11 3.31 7.48
CA LEU A 99 -0.21 2.32 8.07
C LEU A 99 -0.83 1.65 9.30
N ARG A 100 -2.15 1.68 9.47
CA ARG A 100 -2.80 1.09 10.65
C ARG A 100 -2.43 -0.38 10.81
N TYR A 101 -2.02 -0.77 12.01
CA TYR A 101 -1.58 -2.13 12.35
C TYR A 101 -0.37 -2.64 11.53
N ALA A 102 0.38 -1.76 10.88
CA ALA A 102 1.59 -2.15 10.15
C ALA A 102 2.71 -2.57 11.11
N THR A 103 3.58 -3.48 10.65
CA THR A 103 4.82 -3.83 11.36
C THR A 103 5.97 -2.99 10.80
N LEU A 104 6.49 -2.06 11.60
CA LEU A 104 7.62 -1.20 11.26
C LEU A 104 8.89 -1.54 12.04
N ASP A 105 8.85 -2.55 12.91
CA ASP A 105 10.00 -2.88 13.76
C ASP A 105 11.31 -3.06 12.98
N THR A 106 12.38 -2.45 13.48
CA THR A 106 13.70 -2.39 12.83
C THR A 106 13.75 -1.64 11.49
N ALA A 107 12.64 -1.04 11.02
CA ALA A 107 12.65 -0.25 9.78
C ALA A 107 13.44 1.06 9.94
N ARG A 108 13.98 1.55 8.83
CA ARG A 108 14.69 2.84 8.76
C ARG A 108 13.82 3.87 8.06
N LEU A 109 13.26 4.80 8.82
CA LEU A 109 12.45 5.94 8.35
C LEU A 109 13.21 7.27 8.43
N THR A 110 14.56 7.22 8.41
CA THR A 110 15.39 8.43 8.46
C THR A 110 14.98 9.39 7.35
N LYS A 111 14.61 10.63 7.70
CA LYS A 111 14.15 11.67 6.75
C LYS A 111 12.92 11.29 5.90
N ALA A 112 12.16 10.28 6.30
CA ALA A 112 10.92 9.93 5.62
C ALA A 112 9.85 11.01 5.85
N ASN A 113 8.98 11.22 4.86
CA ASN A 113 7.83 12.11 4.99
C ASN A 113 6.61 11.33 5.46
N LEU A 114 6.23 11.45 6.74
CA LEU A 114 5.02 10.85 7.34
C LEU A 114 3.92 11.89 7.53
N THR A 115 3.98 13.03 6.83
CA THR A 115 2.96 14.08 6.96
C THR A 115 1.57 13.50 6.75
N ASN A 116 0.64 13.72 7.70
CA ASN A 116 -0.73 13.20 7.67
C ASN A 116 -0.87 11.65 7.61
N ALA A 117 0.21 10.88 7.79
CA ALA A 117 0.13 9.43 7.82
C ALA A 117 -0.66 8.93 9.06
N ILE A 118 -1.34 7.80 8.94
CA ILE A 118 -2.10 7.20 10.04
C ILE A 118 -1.37 5.92 10.45
N LEU A 119 -0.78 5.91 11.64
CA LEU A 119 -0.02 4.77 12.16
C LEU A 119 -0.79 4.02 13.27
N GLU A 120 -2.10 4.28 13.45
CA GLU A 120 -2.86 3.74 14.58
C GLU A 120 -2.64 2.23 14.79
N GLY A 121 -2.17 1.84 15.97
CA GLY A 121 -1.89 0.45 16.33
C GLY A 121 -0.67 -0.19 15.65
N ALA A 122 0.20 0.58 14.99
CA ALA A 122 1.41 0.06 14.36
C ALA A 122 2.46 -0.38 15.39
N PHE A 123 3.21 -1.44 15.07
CA PHE A 123 4.33 -1.91 15.88
C PHE A 123 5.64 -1.32 15.37
N ALA A 124 6.21 -0.34 16.09
CA ALA A 124 7.36 0.44 15.63
C ALA A 124 8.53 0.47 16.64
N PHE A 125 8.65 -0.53 17.50
CA PHE A 125 9.52 -0.52 18.68
C PHE A 125 11.00 -0.18 18.40
N ASN A 126 11.66 -0.83 17.43
CA ASN A 126 13.06 -0.55 17.05
C ASN A 126 13.21 0.29 15.77
N THR A 127 12.18 1.06 15.40
CA THR A 127 12.19 1.87 14.17
C THR A 127 13.05 3.12 14.34
N ASN A 128 13.85 3.46 13.33
CA ASN A 128 14.58 4.73 13.32
C ASN A 128 13.76 5.83 12.62
N PHE A 129 13.36 6.85 13.38
CA PHE A 129 12.64 8.04 12.88
C PHE A 129 13.50 9.32 12.84
N ASP A 130 14.83 9.21 12.88
CA ASP A 130 15.71 10.40 12.89
C ASP A 130 15.40 11.31 11.67
N ASP A 131 15.18 12.59 11.95
CA ASP A 131 14.79 13.61 10.95
C ASP A 131 13.50 13.33 10.15
N ALA A 132 12.65 12.38 10.57
CA ALA A 132 11.37 12.14 9.91
C ALA A 132 10.40 13.34 10.08
N ILE A 133 9.64 13.65 9.02
CA ILE A 133 8.63 14.71 9.04
C ILE A 133 7.31 14.08 9.49
N ILE A 134 6.79 14.48 10.65
CA ILE A 134 5.60 13.85 11.25
C ILE A 134 4.41 14.81 11.43
N THR A 135 4.41 15.95 10.76
CA THR A 135 3.34 16.95 10.91
C THR A 135 1.98 16.34 10.56
N GLY A 136 1.03 16.36 11.50
CA GLY A 136 -0.29 15.75 11.31
C GLY A 136 -0.29 14.23 11.27
N ALA A 137 0.81 13.53 11.54
CA ALA A 137 0.82 12.08 11.67
C ALA A 137 0.01 11.65 12.92
N ASP A 138 -0.68 10.51 12.85
CA ASP A 138 -1.43 9.93 13.97
C ASP A 138 -0.70 8.71 14.53
N PHE A 139 -0.25 8.81 15.79
CA PHE A 139 0.48 7.76 16.50
C PHE A 139 -0.36 7.05 17.57
N THR A 140 -1.69 7.11 17.49
CA THR A 140 -2.58 6.48 18.48
C THR A 140 -2.24 5.00 18.64
N ASP A 141 -2.01 4.54 19.87
CA ASP A 141 -1.69 3.15 20.18
C ASP A 141 -0.46 2.58 19.43
N VAL A 142 0.48 3.42 18.99
CA VAL A 142 1.74 2.95 18.38
C VAL A 142 2.70 2.48 19.46
N GLU A 143 3.21 1.26 19.31
CA GLU A 143 4.24 0.73 20.19
C GLU A 143 5.61 1.31 19.81
N LEU A 144 6.06 2.30 20.61
CA LEU A 144 7.35 2.98 20.48
C LEU A 144 8.24 2.73 21.70
N ARG A 145 9.55 2.83 21.50
CA ARG A 145 10.48 3.02 22.62
C ARG A 145 10.41 4.47 23.12
N GLU A 146 10.61 4.66 24.42
CA GLU A 146 10.54 5.97 25.09
C GLU A 146 11.50 7.00 24.48
N ASP A 147 12.71 6.60 24.09
CA ASP A 147 13.70 7.50 23.46
C ASP A 147 13.26 7.96 22.06
N ALA A 148 12.62 7.08 21.28
CA ALA A 148 12.04 7.44 20.00
C ALA A 148 10.85 8.41 20.18
N GLN A 149 9.92 8.07 21.08
CA GLN A 149 8.78 8.92 21.41
C GLN A 149 9.22 10.32 21.87
N ARG A 150 10.22 10.41 22.76
CA ARG A 150 10.80 11.68 23.22
C ARG A 150 11.43 12.50 22.10
N LYS A 151 12.07 11.87 21.11
CA LYS A 151 12.60 12.58 19.92
C LYS A 151 11.46 13.12 19.06
N LEU A 152 10.45 12.29 18.78
CA LEU A 152 9.29 12.67 17.97
C LEU A 152 8.54 13.84 18.62
N CYS A 153 8.36 13.84 19.93
CA CYS A 153 7.70 14.93 20.66
C CYS A 153 8.36 16.31 20.49
N LYS A 154 9.67 16.38 20.17
CA LYS A 154 10.35 17.66 19.91
C LYS A 154 9.91 18.33 18.59
N VAL A 155 9.37 17.54 17.66
CA VAL A 155 8.99 17.99 16.31
C VAL A 155 7.50 17.77 16.02
N ALA A 156 6.77 17.14 16.94
CA ALA A 156 5.35 16.84 16.81
C ALA A 156 4.52 18.12 16.69
N SER A 157 3.74 18.22 15.61
CA SER A 157 2.87 19.36 15.35
C SER A 157 1.73 18.97 14.40
N GLY A 158 0.71 19.82 14.29
CA GLY A 158 -0.40 19.61 13.36
C GLY A 158 -1.52 18.70 13.90
N THR A 159 -2.49 18.46 13.03
CA THR A 159 -3.68 17.63 13.27
C THR A 159 -3.91 16.78 12.05
N ASN A 160 -4.09 15.48 12.24
CA ASN A 160 -4.35 14.59 11.13
C ASN A 160 -5.69 14.95 10.47
N PRO A 161 -5.73 15.22 9.15
CA PRO A 161 -6.95 15.67 8.49
C PRO A 161 -8.01 14.57 8.37
N VAL A 162 -7.64 13.30 8.54
CA VAL A 162 -8.56 12.15 8.45
C VAL A 162 -9.11 11.78 9.82
N THR A 163 -8.24 11.66 10.83
CA THR A 163 -8.66 11.22 12.18
C THR A 163 -9.07 12.38 13.09
N GLY A 164 -8.66 13.62 12.77
CA GLY A 164 -8.91 14.81 13.59
C GLY A 164 -8.08 14.88 14.87
N ARG A 165 -7.16 13.93 15.10
CA ARG A 165 -6.32 13.90 16.31
C ARG A 165 -5.05 14.73 16.12
N LYS A 166 -4.57 15.36 17.20
CA LYS A 166 -3.30 16.11 17.16
C LYS A 166 -2.12 15.17 17.36
N THR A 167 -1.08 15.34 16.55
CA THR A 167 0.10 14.46 16.59
C THR A 167 0.75 14.38 17.97
N TRP A 168 0.90 15.52 18.65
CA TRP A 168 1.51 15.57 19.98
C TRP A 168 0.64 14.91 21.07
N GLU A 169 -0.69 14.95 20.94
CA GLU A 169 -1.62 14.25 21.85
C GLU A 169 -1.53 12.74 21.62
N THR A 170 -1.49 12.29 20.37
CA THR A 170 -1.35 10.86 20.03
C THR A 170 0.00 10.27 20.40
N LEU A 171 1.01 11.12 20.60
CA LEU A 171 2.34 10.73 21.08
C LEU A 171 2.48 10.89 22.60
N HIS A 172 1.43 11.30 23.33
CA HIS A 172 1.48 11.55 24.78
C HIS A 172 2.65 12.45 25.21
N CYS A 173 2.88 13.53 24.46
CA CYS A 173 4.05 14.37 24.68
C CYS A 173 4.03 15.14 26.02
N GLU A 174 2.85 15.29 26.63
CA GLU A 174 2.66 15.84 27.97
C GLU A 174 3.45 15.09 29.05
N ASP A 175 3.69 13.79 28.90
CA ASP A 175 4.42 12.97 29.86
C ASP A 175 5.91 13.33 29.94
N PHE A 176 6.44 14.06 28.94
CA PHE A 176 7.84 14.48 28.87
C PHE A 176 8.05 15.97 29.19
N ALA A 177 6.99 16.70 29.55
CA ALA A 177 7.05 18.13 29.82
C ALA A 177 7.46 18.49 31.27
N LEU A 178 7.86 17.50 32.08
CA LEU A 178 8.37 17.64 33.45
C LEU A 178 9.90 17.57 33.50
#